data_AF-A0A4Q8L6I4-F1
#
_entry.id   AF-A0A4Q8L6I4-F1
#
_cell.length_a   1.000
_cell.length_b   1.000
_cell.length_c   1.000
_cell.angle_alpha   90.00
_cell.angle_beta   90.00
_cell.angle_gamma   90.00
#
_symmetry.space_group_name_H-M   'P 1'
#
loop_
_entity.id
_entity.type
_entity.pdbx_description
1 polymer ?
#
loop_
_entity_poly.entity_id
_entity_poly.type
_entity_poly.pdbx_seq_one_letter_code
_entity_poly.pdbx_strand_id
1 'polypeptide(L)'
;MASEPDRRDDAACIIVNIDRERDFWKHHYGELPCRQAGLGFEACWPLLIRAYHVYLHHPHAGREVGAVLFANSPEAIANGLEPGLAGRIFGRVMDRIQRATTRLQYAVPTHA
;
A
#
# COMPACT_ATOMS: atom_id res chain seq x y z
N MET A 1 -7.48 -25.00 36.01
CA MET A 1 -8.11 -24.24 34.91
C MET A 1 -7.62 -22.81 35.04
N ALA A 2 -6.55 -22.46 34.32
CA ALA A 2 -6.04 -21.10 34.30
C ALA A 2 -6.68 -20.41 33.10
N SER A 3 -7.49 -19.40 33.36
CA SER A 3 -8.04 -18.52 32.33
C SER A 3 -6.89 -17.87 31.58
N GLU A 4 -6.75 -18.22 30.29
CA GLU A 4 -5.87 -17.50 29.38
C GLU A 4 -6.25 -16.02 29.39
N PRO A 5 -5.27 -15.10 29.45
CA PRO A 5 -5.59 -13.69 29.34
C PRO A 5 -6.16 -13.48 27.95
N ASP A 6 -7.37 -12.93 27.90
CA ASP A 6 -7.97 -12.23 26.76
C ASP A 6 -6.93 -11.22 26.26
N ARG A 7 -6.01 -11.69 25.41
CA ARG A 7 -5.21 -10.82 24.56
C ARG A 7 -6.25 -10.20 23.64
N ARG A 8 -6.81 -9.07 24.08
CA ARG A 8 -7.35 -8.07 23.18
C ARG A 8 -6.28 -7.93 22.12
N ASP A 9 -6.56 -8.53 20.97
CA ASP A 9 -5.86 -8.32 19.73
C ASP A 9 -5.84 -6.80 19.60
N ASP A 10 -4.70 -6.19 19.92
CA ASP A 10 -4.46 -4.76 19.73
C ASP A 10 -4.38 -4.62 18.21
N ALA A 11 -5.56 -4.71 17.58
CA ALA A 11 -5.74 -4.88 16.16
C ALA A 11 -5.23 -3.59 15.55
N ALA A 12 -3.98 -3.63 15.09
CA ALA A 12 -3.29 -2.47 14.56
C ALA A 12 -4.16 -1.83 13.47
N CYS A 13 -4.77 -0.69 13.80
CA CYS A 13 -5.66 0.00 12.89
C CYS A 13 -4.82 0.86 11.94
N ILE A 14 -4.83 0.53 10.65
CA ILE A 14 -4.19 1.33 9.61
C ILE A 14 -5.24 2.26 8.99
N ILE A 15 -5.13 3.55 9.27
CA ILE A 15 -5.95 4.59 8.62
C ILE A 15 -5.14 5.21 7.48
N VAL A 16 -5.62 5.04 6.25
CA VAL A 16 -5.01 5.64 5.05
C VAL A 16 -5.82 6.87 4.65
N ASN A 17 -5.22 8.06 4.75
CA ASN A 17 -5.81 9.29 4.23
C ASN A 17 -5.49 9.41 2.74
N ILE A 18 -6.49 9.16 1.89
CA ILE A 18 -6.32 9.09 0.44
C ILE A 18 -5.88 10.43 -0.17
N ASP A 19 -6.35 11.57 0.34
CA ASP A 19 -5.91 12.90 -0.14
C ASP A 19 -4.43 13.14 0.16
N ARG A 20 -3.99 12.83 1.39
CA ARG A 20 -2.56 12.94 1.76
C ARG A 20 -1.69 11.99 0.94
N GLU A 21 -2.16 10.77 0.71
CA GLU A 21 -1.43 9.83 -0.14
C GLU A 21 -1.40 10.30 -1.60
N ARG A 22 -2.47 10.92 -2.11
CA ARG A 22 -2.49 11.53 -3.45
C ARG A 22 -1.42 12.60 -3.58
N ASP A 23 -1.38 13.54 -2.63
CA ASP A 23 -0.38 14.60 -2.62
C ASP A 23 1.04 14.04 -2.52
N PHE A 24 1.27 13.07 -1.63
CA PHE A 24 2.55 12.38 -1.51
C PHE A 24 2.97 11.76 -2.84
N TRP A 25 2.13 10.94 -3.47
CA TRP A 25 2.46 10.29 -4.73
C TRP A 25 2.60 11.26 -5.89
N LYS A 26 1.90 12.39 -5.87
CA LYS A 26 2.05 13.44 -6.87
C LYS A 26 3.42 14.10 -6.78
N HIS A 27 3.90 14.40 -5.56
CA HIS A 27 5.26 14.92 -5.34
C HIS A 27 6.34 13.89 -5.67
N HIS A 28 6.10 12.61 -5.37
CA HIS A 28 7.02 11.50 -5.62
C HIS A 28 6.78 10.79 -6.98
N TYR A 29 6.00 11.39 -7.87
CA TYR A 29 5.62 10.76 -9.14
C TYR A 29 6.83 10.49 -10.04
N GLY A 30 7.91 11.25 -9.88
CA GLY A 30 9.21 11.01 -10.53
C GLY A 30 9.76 9.60 -10.33
N GLU A 31 9.49 8.99 -9.17
CA GLU A 31 10.07 7.72 -8.73
C GLU A 31 9.14 6.52 -9.00
N LEU A 32 7.93 6.79 -9.51
CA LEU A 32 6.92 5.77 -9.72
C LEU A 32 7.17 4.98 -11.01
N PRO A 33 6.94 3.64 -10.97
CA PRO A 33 7.05 2.80 -12.16
C PRO A 33 6.13 3.23 -13.30
N CYS A 34 4.96 3.81 -12.97
CA CYS A 34 4.03 4.38 -13.94
C CYS A 34 4.69 5.42 -14.86
N ARG A 35 5.52 6.30 -14.29
CA ARG A 35 6.23 7.33 -15.06
C ARG A 35 7.24 6.71 -16.01
N GLN A 36 7.95 5.68 -15.56
CA GLN A 36 8.88 4.91 -16.39
C GLN A 36 8.16 4.20 -17.55
N ALA A 37 6.89 3.85 -17.36
CA ALA A 37 6.01 3.27 -18.37
C ALA A 37 5.27 4.30 -19.24
N GLY A 38 5.54 5.61 -19.07
CA GLY A 38 4.90 6.68 -19.84
C GLY A 38 3.46 7.03 -19.41
N LEU A 39 2.95 6.45 -18.32
CA LEU A 39 1.62 6.73 -17.80
C LEU A 39 1.63 8.01 -16.97
N GLY A 40 0.79 8.98 -17.32
CA GLY A 40 0.56 10.20 -16.53
C GLY A 40 0.06 9.92 -15.10
N PHE A 41 0.23 10.88 -14.18
CA PHE A 41 -0.18 10.70 -12.78
C PHE A 41 -1.67 10.37 -12.63
N GLU A 42 -2.55 11.01 -13.39
CA GLU A 42 -4.00 10.76 -13.32
C GLU A 42 -4.39 9.34 -13.76
N ALA A 43 -3.62 8.71 -14.66
CA ALA A 43 -3.79 7.30 -15.03
C ALA A 43 -3.16 6.35 -14.00
N CYS A 44 -2.06 6.76 -13.35
CA CYS A 44 -1.39 6.00 -12.31
C CYS A 44 -2.15 5.99 -10.97
N TRP A 45 -2.84 7.09 -10.64
CA TRP A 45 -3.53 7.26 -9.38
C TRP A 45 -4.58 6.18 -9.06
N PRO A 46 -5.52 5.81 -9.95
CA PRO A 46 -6.46 4.72 -9.67
C PRO A 46 -5.76 3.37 -9.42
N LEU A 47 -4.61 3.14 -10.06
CA LEU A 47 -3.80 1.93 -9.86
C LEU A 47 -3.18 1.90 -8.45
N LEU A 48 -2.72 3.05 -7.96
CA LEU A 48 -2.23 3.19 -6.60
C LEU A 48 -3.33 2.96 -5.56
N ILE A 49 -4.51 3.57 -5.75
CA ILE A 49 -5.69 3.34 -4.88
C ILE A 49 -6.00 1.84 -4.83
N ARG A 50 -6.04 1.18 -5.99
CA ARG A 50 -6.34 -0.25 -6.04
C ARG A 50 -5.29 -1.09 -5.31
N ALA A 51 -4.02 -0.73 -5.41
CA ALA A 51 -2.95 -1.38 -4.65
C ALA A 51 -3.14 -1.21 -3.12
N TYR A 52 -3.56 -0.03 -2.63
CA TYR A 52 -3.95 0.14 -1.23
C TYR A 52 -5.13 -0.75 -0.84
N HIS A 53 -6.17 -0.82 -1.66
CA HIS A 53 -7.32 -1.68 -1.38
C HIS A 53 -6.93 -3.16 -1.28
N VAL A 54 -6.09 -3.65 -2.20
CA VAL A 54 -5.58 -5.04 -2.16
C VAL A 54 -4.82 -5.30 -0.86
N TYR A 55 -3.94 -4.37 -0.44
CA TYR A 55 -3.22 -4.51 0.82
C TYR A 55 -4.16 -4.50 2.03
N LEU A 56 -5.13 -3.57 2.07
CA LEU A 56 -6.07 -3.45 3.19
C LEU A 56 -7.02 -4.65 3.31
N HIS A 57 -7.42 -5.25 2.19
CA HIS A 57 -8.24 -6.47 2.17
C HIS A 57 -7.44 -7.73 2.50
N HIS A 58 -6.14 -7.73 2.22
CA HIS A 58 -5.24 -8.86 2.42
C HIS A 58 -3.96 -8.45 3.16
N PRO A 59 -4.04 -7.97 4.41
CA PRO A 59 -2.89 -7.40 5.12
C PRO A 59 -1.79 -8.45 5.40
N HIS A 60 -2.17 -9.72 5.48
CA HIS A 60 -1.24 -10.84 5.66
C HIS A 60 -0.69 -11.40 4.35
N ALA A 61 -1.18 -10.94 3.19
CA ALA A 61 -0.62 -11.36 1.92
C ALA A 61 0.80 -10.79 1.78
N GLY A 62 1.77 -11.68 1.58
CA GLY A 62 3.12 -11.29 1.23
C GLY A 62 3.16 -10.49 -0.08
N ARG A 63 4.28 -9.79 -0.31
CA ARG A 63 4.47 -8.89 -1.45
C ARG A 63 4.17 -9.54 -2.81
N GLU A 64 4.54 -10.80 -2.97
CA GLU A 64 4.34 -11.56 -4.20
C GLU A 64 2.87 -11.89 -4.43
N VAL A 65 2.19 -12.40 -3.39
CA VAL A 65 0.75 -12.74 -3.45
C VAL A 65 -0.09 -11.48 -3.70
N GLY A 66 0.19 -10.40 -2.98
CA GLY A 66 -0.49 -9.12 -3.17
C GLY A 66 -0.26 -8.52 -4.56
N ALA A 67 0.95 -8.66 -5.11
CA ALA A 67 1.25 -8.23 -6.47
C ALA A 67 0.44 -9.01 -7.53
N VAL A 68 0.28 -10.33 -7.35
CA VAL A 68 -0.57 -11.15 -8.23
C VAL A 68 -2.04 -10.74 -8.11
N LEU A 69 -2.55 -10.55 -6.89
CA LEU A 69 -3.93 -10.08 -6.67
C LEU A 69 -4.17 -8.71 -7.31
N PHE A 70 -3.19 -7.82 -7.22
CA PHE A 70 -3.24 -6.51 -7.86
C PHE A 70 -3.19 -6.61 -9.39
N ALA A 71 -2.29 -7.44 -9.95
CA ALA A 71 -2.19 -7.63 -11.40
C ALA A 71 -3.50 -8.18 -12.01
N ASN A 72 -4.25 -8.99 -11.25
CA ASN A 72 -5.55 -9.53 -11.66
C ASN A 72 -6.74 -8.61 -11.34
N SER A 73 -6.50 -7.39 -10.83
CA SER A 73 -7.57 -6.44 -10.56
C SER A 73 -8.16 -5.85 -11.85
N PRO A 74 -9.46 -5.52 -11.87
CA PRO A 74 -10.08 -4.96 -13.07
C PRO A 74 -9.42 -3.65 -13.51
N GLU A 75 -8.92 -2.84 -12.58
CA GLU A 75 -8.19 -1.60 -12.86
C GLU A 75 -6.84 -1.88 -13.54
N ALA A 76 -6.11 -2.91 -13.10
CA ALA A 76 -4.86 -3.31 -13.73
C ALA A 76 -5.09 -3.87 -15.14
N ILE A 77 -6.10 -4.72 -15.30
CA ILE A 77 -6.48 -5.30 -16.60
C ILE A 77 -6.94 -4.21 -17.57
N ALA A 78 -7.78 -3.26 -17.12
CA ALA A 78 -8.27 -2.16 -17.94
C ALA A 78 -7.14 -1.24 -18.45
N ASN A 79 -6.04 -1.11 -17.69
CA ASN A 79 -4.87 -0.34 -18.09
C ASN A 79 -3.81 -1.18 -18.83
N GLY A 80 -4.07 -2.46 -19.09
CA GLY A 80 -3.11 -3.36 -19.77
C GLY A 80 -1.79 -3.50 -19.01
N LEU A 81 -1.83 -3.46 -17.68
CA LEU A 81 -0.63 -3.49 -16.86
C LEU A 81 0.09 -4.84 -16.99
N GLU A 82 1.35 -4.78 -17.42
CA GLU A 82 2.22 -5.94 -17.36
C GLU A 82 2.43 -6.41 -15.91
N PRO A 83 2.47 -7.72 -15.64
CA PRO A 83 2.60 -8.27 -14.29
C PRO A 83 3.83 -7.72 -13.53
N GLY A 84 4.95 -7.54 -14.23
CA GLY A 84 6.17 -6.97 -13.65
C GLY A 84 6.04 -5.48 -13.29
N LEU A 85 5.25 -4.72 -14.05
CA LEU A 85 4.95 -3.33 -13.71
C LEU A 85 3.97 -3.26 -12.53
N ALA A 86 2.95 -4.12 -12.53
CA ALA A 86 1.99 -4.23 -11.45
C ALA A 86 2.68 -4.56 -10.11
N GLY A 87 3.59 -5.54 -10.10
CA GLY A 87 4.37 -5.89 -8.91
C GLY A 87 5.26 -4.76 -8.40
N ARG A 88 5.85 -3.96 -9.30
CA ARG A 88 6.64 -2.78 -8.90
C ARG A 88 5.77 -1.69 -8.27
N ILE A 89 4.58 -1.43 -8.83
CA ILE A 89 3.62 -0.45 -8.28
C ILE A 89 3.16 -0.91 -6.89
N PHE A 90 2.69 -2.16 -6.79
CA PHE A 90 2.23 -2.72 -5.51
C PHE A 90 3.35 -2.70 -4.46
N GLY A 91 4.57 -3.05 -4.85
CA GLY A 91 5.73 -2.99 -4.00
C GLY A 91 6.00 -1.60 -3.42
N ARG A 92 5.85 -0.53 -4.22
CA ARG A 92 6.00 0.85 -3.75
C ARG A 92 4.94 1.25 -2.72
N VAL A 93 3.69 0.82 -2.91
CA VAL A 93 2.62 1.04 -1.95
C VAL A 93 2.90 0.31 -0.64
N MET A 94 3.34 -0.94 -0.69
CA MET A 94 3.75 -1.68 0.50
C MET A 94 4.89 -1.01 1.26
N ASP A 95 5.97 -0.60 0.57
CA ASP A 95 7.09 0.12 1.16
C ASP A 95 6.63 1.40 1.88
N ARG A 96 5.68 2.12 1.26
CA ARG A 96 5.10 3.34 1.84
C ARG A 96 4.31 3.04 3.11
N ILE A 97 3.46 2.01 3.08
CA ILE A 97 2.68 1.59 4.25
C ILE A 97 3.60 1.11 5.37
N GLN A 98 4.58 0.25 5.07
CA GLN A 98 5.56 -0.22 6.04
C GLN A 98 6.34 0.94 6.67
N ARG A 99 6.82 1.90 5.87
CA ARG A 99 7.49 3.09 6.43
C ARG A 99 6.56 3.94 7.30
N ALA A 100 5.28 4.05 6.94
CA ALA A 100 4.30 4.77 7.74
C ALA A 100 4.03 4.06 9.07
N THR A 101 3.83 2.74 9.05
CA THR A 101 3.54 1.93 10.24
C THR A 101 4.77 1.77 11.13
N THR A 102 5.98 1.63 10.58
CA THR A 102 7.22 1.68 11.36
C THR A 102 7.38 3.03 12.06
N ARG A 103 7.12 4.16 11.39
CA ARG A 103 7.17 5.48 12.06
C ARG A 103 6.17 5.60 13.22
N LEU A 104 5.01 4.93 13.12
CA LEU A 104 4.03 4.89 14.21
C LEU A 104 4.53 4.04 15.39
N GLN A 105 5.19 2.90 15.12
CA GLN A 105 5.74 2.02 16.17
C GLN A 105 6.93 2.64 16.93
N TYR A 106 7.70 3.52 16.30
CA TYR A 106 8.85 4.21 16.90
C TYR A 106 8.54 5.62 17.43
N ALA A 107 7.30 6.10 17.34
CA ALA A 107 6.86 7.33 17.98
C ALA A 107 6.64 7.09 19.49
N VAL A 108 7.71 6.73 20.20
CA VAL A 108 7.72 6.69 21.67
C VAL A 108 7.62 8.14 22.17
N PRO A 109 6.68 8.47 23.08
CA PRO A 109 6.55 9.82 23.58
C PRO A 109 7.83 10.22 24.30
N THR A 110 8.48 11.27 23.80
CA THR A 110 9.46 12.01 24.59
C THR A 110 8.66 12.69 25.71
N HIS A 111 8.60 12.04 26.87
CA HIS A 111 8.18 12.70 28.10
C HIS A 111 9.14 13.87 28.34
N ALA A 112 8.61 15.09 28.25
CA ALA A 112 9.21 16.29 28.78
C ALA A 112 8.73 16.51 30.22
#